data_AF-A0A356K1P6-F1
#
_entry.id   AF-A0A356K1P6-F1
#
_cell.length_a   1.000
_cell.length_b   1.000
_cell.length_c   1.000
_cell.angle_alpha   90.00
_cell.angle_beta   90.00
_cell.angle_gamma   90.00
#
_symmetry.space_group_name_H-M   'P 1'
#
loop_
_entity.id
_entity.type
_entity.pdbx_description
1 polymer ?
#
loop_
_entity_poly.entity_id
_entity_poly.type
_entity_poly.pdbx_seq_one_letter_code
_entity_poly.pdbx_strand_id
1 'polypeptide(L)'
;MQNESKKDNALTVSQLTELIKTMLEGSFQNIILKGEISNYKPSSSGHLYFSLKDSDSQISAVMFRGAASALNFIPKDGMLVQVRGKITVYCPRGNYQIQVSSMIEAGAGNIMEMIEMRKRKLATE
;
A
#
# COMPACT_ATOMS: atom_id res chain seq x y z
N MET A 1 20.47 -19.94 47.36
CA MET A 1 20.97 -19.51 46.04
C MET A 1 19.77 -19.39 45.12
N GLN A 2 19.67 -18.24 44.45
CA GLN A 2 18.44 -17.68 43.91
C GLN A 2 17.86 -18.54 42.77
N ASN A 3 16.57 -18.82 42.87
CA ASN A 3 15.77 -19.43 41.81
C ASN A 3 15.54 -18.34 40.77
N GLU A 4 16.23 -18.40 39.62
CA GLU A 4 15.99 -17.49 38.51
C GLU A 4 14.58 -17.72 37.99
N SER A 5 13.67 -16.84 38.42
CA SER A 5 12.32 -16.72 37.90
C SER A 5 12.38 -16.67 36.37
N LYS A 6 11.94 -17.78 35.77
CA LYS A 6 11.57 -17.88 34.36
C LYS A 6 10.62 -16.71 34.09
N LYS A 7 11.14 -15.61 33.52
CA LYS A 7 10.30 -14.49 33.07
C LYS A 7 9.38 -15.08 32.02
N ASP A 8 8.08 -15.11 32.32
CA ASP A 8 7.07 -15.26 31.29
C ASP A 8 7.28 -14.09 30.32
N ASN A 9 8.04 -14.33 29.25
CA ASN A 9 8.26 -13.42 28.12
C ASN A 9 6.97 -13.34 27.27
N ALA A 10 5.82 -13.25 27.92
CA ALA A 10 4.54 -13.09 27.26
C ALA A 10 4.42 -11.63 26.82
N LEU A 11 4.40 -11.40 25.51
CA LEU A 11 4.09 -10.11 24.94
C LEU A 11 2.58 -9.88 25.00
N THR A 12 2.18 -8.67 25.36
CA THR A 12 0.78 -8.23 25.15
C THR A 12 0.49 -8.14 23.65
N VAL A 13 -0.78 -8.26 23.27
CA VAL A 13 -1.22 -8.12 21.87
C VAL A 13 -0.79 -6.77 21.29
N SER A 14 -0.83 -5.71 22.09
CA SER A 14 -0.37 -4.37 21.72
C SER A 14 1.12 -4.34 21.41
N GLN A 15 1.95 -4.94 22.28
CA GLN A 15 3.40 -5.03 22.06
C GLN A 15 3.74 -5.85 20.81
N LEU A 16 3.07 -6.98 20.59
CA LEU A 16 3.25 -7.77 19.37
C LEU A 16 2.89 -6.95 18.12
N THR A 17 1.76 -6.26 18.14
CA THR A 17 1.29 -5.45 17.01
C THR A 17 2.24 -4.30 16.71
N GLU A 18 2.81 -3.66 17.74
CA GLU A 18 3.79 -2.59 17.58
C GLU A 18 5.13 -3.08 17.00
N LEU A 19 5.57 -4.27 17.40
CA LEU A 19 6.74 -4.93 16.80
C LEU A 19 6.51 -5.25 15.32
N ILE A 20 5.36 -5.83 14.98
CA ILE A 20 4.98 -6.12 13.58
C ILE A 20 4.93 -4.84 12.76
N LYS A 21 4.30 -3.78 13.31
CA LYS A 21 4.24 -2.47 12.67
C LYS A 21 5.66 -1.95 12.37
N THR A 22 6.55 -1.98 13.35
CA THR A 22 7.91 -1.48 13.22
C THR A 22 8.70 -2.25 12.16
N MET A 23 8.58 -3.57 12.13
CA MET A 23 9.23 -4.42 11.12
C MET A 23 8.70 -4.15 9.71
N LEU A 24 7.38 -4.04 9.55
CA LEU A 24 6.74 -3.79 8.26
C LEU A 24 7.05 -2.38 7.74
N GLU A 25 6.93 -1.36 8.61
CA GLU A 25 7.24 0.02 8.26
C GLU A 25 8.72 0.18 7.90
N GLY A 26 9.63 -0.53 8.57
CA GLY A 26 11.06 -0.51 8.22
C GLY A 26 11.37 -1.16 6.87
N SER A 27 10.71 -2.28 6.56
CA SER A 27 10.98 -3.08 5.35
C SER A 27 10.31 -2.54 4.09
N PHE A 28 9.13 -1.92 4.22
CA PHE A 28 8.26 -1.56 3.10
C PHE A 28 7.93 -0.07 3.07
N GLN A 29 8.98 0.77 3.02
CA GLN A 29 8.85 2.24 3.02
C GLN A 29 8.48 2.84 1.67
N ASN A 30 8.88 2.20 0.57
CA ASN A 30 8.63 2.71 -0.78
C ASN A 30 8.40 1.53 -1.72
N ILE A 31 7.20 0.99 -1.65
CA ILE A 31 6.77 -0.12 -2.50
C ILE A 31 5.83 0.36 -3.60
N ILE A 32 5.79 -0.42 -4.67
CA ILE A 32 4.86 -0.22 -5.78
C ILE A 32 4.00 -1.47 -5.87
N LEU A 33 2.68 -1.30 -5.81
CA LEU A 33 1.71 -2.39 -5.97
C LEU A 33 0.86 -2.14 -7.21
N LYS A 34 0.54 -3.21 -7.93
CA LYS A 34 -0.41 -3.21 -9.04
C LYS A 34 -1.62 -4.02 -8.61
N GLY A 35 -2.82 -3.53 -8.88
CA GLY A 35 -4.04 -4.25 -8.55
C GLY A 35 -5.28 -3.48 -8.97
N GLU A 36 -6.43 -4.11 -8.77
CA GLU A 36 -7.74 -3.52 -9.03
C GLU A 36 -8.25 -2.80 -7.77
N ILE A 37 -8.81 -1.62 -7.95
CA ILE A 37 -9.52 -0.91 -6.88
C ILE A 37 -10.86 -1.60 -6.60
N SER A 38 -11.13 -1.84 -5.33
CA SER A 38 -12.42 -2.31 -4.84
C SER A 38 -12.83 -1.58 -3.56
N ASN A 39 -14.13 -1.57 -3.26
CA ASN A 39 -14.71 -0.94 -2.08
C ASN A 39 -14.29 0.53 -1.90
N TYR A 40 -14.25 1.29 -3.00
CA TYR A 40 -13.86 2.69 -3.01
C TYR A 40 -14.85 3.55 -2.20
N LYS A 41 -14.32 4.24 -1.19
CA LYS A 41 -15.05 5.08 -0.25
C LYS A 41 -14.36 6.43 -0.08
N PRO A 42 -14.88 7.50 -0.72
CA PRO A 42 -14.40 8.84 -0.44
C PRO A 42 -14.89 9.31 0.92
N SER A 43 -14.01 9.92 1.71
CA SER A 43 -14.34 10.58 2.97
C SER A 43 -14.65 12.07 2.74
N SER A 44 -15.52 12.65 3.57
CA SER A 44 -15.80 14.09 3.58
C SER A 44 -14.55 14.95 3.85
N SER A 45 -13.53 14.39 4.50
CA SER A 45 -12.22 15.02 4.72
C SER A 45 -11.34 15.10 3.46
N GLY A 46 -11.77 14.49 2.35
CA GLY A 46 -10.98 14.36 1.12
C GLY A 46 -9.93 13.24 1.17
N HIS A 47 -10.01 12.35 2.18
CA HIS A 47 -9.23 11.11 2.19
C HIS A 47 -9.95 10.05 1.34
N LEU A 48 -9.17 9.21 0.66
CA LEU A 48 -9.68 8.08 -0.10
C LEU A 48 -9.35 6.81 0.66
N TYR A 49 -10.38 6.00 0.92
CA TYR A 49 -10.24 4.66 1.46
C TYR A 49 -10.69 3.68 0.38
N PHE A 50 -9.86 2.70 0.08
CA PHE A 50 -10.20 1.66 -0.88
C PHE A 50 -9.44 0.39 -0.53
N SER A 51 -9.76 -0.70 -1.21
CA SER A 51 -9.01 -1.95 -1.16
C SER A 51 -8.33 -2.16 -2.50
N LEU A 52 -7.07 -2.58 -2.48
CA LEU A 52 -6.36 -3.00 -3.67
C LEU A 52 -6.36 -4.53 -3.67
N LYS A 53 -6.90 -5.14 -4.73
CA LYS A 53 -6.99 -6.60 -4.86
C LYS A 53 -6.24 -7.09 -6.11
N ASP A 54 -5.76 -8.31 -6.05
CA ASP A 54 -5.33 -9.11 -7.18
C ASP A 54 -6.18 -10.40 -7.24
N SER A 55 -5.68 -11.45 -7.92
CA SER A 55 -6.38 -12.72 -8.08
C SER A 55 -6.54 -13.51 -6.78
N ASP A 56 -5.62 -13.36 -5.83
CA ASP A 56 -5.47 -14.23 -4.66
C ASP A 56 -5.51 -13.47 -3.34
N SER A 57 -5.36 -12.15 -3.36
CA SER A 57 -5.10 -11.32 -2.19
C SER A 57 -5.72 -9.94 -2.30
N GLN A 58 -5.99 -9.34 -1.13
CA GLN A 58 -6.44 -7.95 -1.02
C GLN A 58 -5.75 -7.25 0.14
N ILE A 59 -5.54 -5.94 0.00
CA ILE A 59 -4.97 -5.07 1.02
C ILE A 59 -5.78 -3.78 1.15
N SER A 60 -5.97 -3.32 2.38
CA SER A 60 -6.59 -2.01 2.64
C SER A 60 -5.64 -0.89 2.23
N ALA A 61 -6.14 0.12 1.55
CA ALA A 61 -5.38 1.27 1.10
C ALA A 61 -6.00 2.57 1.60
N VAL A 62 -5.14 3.48 2.05
CA VAL A 62 -5.51 4.83 2.45
C VAL A 62 -4.69 5.84 1.68
N MET A 63 -5.36 6.82 1.08
CA MET A 63 -4.72 7.95 0.43
C MET A 63 -5.18 9.24 1.11
N PHE A 64 -4.24 9.98 1.69
CA PHE A 64 -4.55 11.24 2.37
C PHE A 64 -4.85 12.35 1.36
N ARG A 65 -5.58 13.39 1.81
CA ARG A 65 -6.06 14.48 0.95
C ARG A 65 -4.96 15.11 0.12
N GLY A 66 -3.79 15.36 0.72
CA GLY A 66 -2.66 15.97 0.02
C GLY A 66 -2.19 15.16 -1.18
N ALA A 67 -2.16 13.83 -1.06
CA ALA A 67 -1.80 12.94 -2.16
C ALA A 67 -2.98 12.78 -3.15
N ALA A 68 -4.21 12.67 -2.64
CA ALA A 68 -5.41 12.52 -3.47
C ALA A 68 -5.65 13.74 -4.37
N SER A 69 -5.36 14.96 -3.88
CA SER A 69 -5.47 16.20 -4.65
C SER A 69 -4.47 16.31 -5.81
N ALA A 70 -3.40 15.51 -5.81
CA ALA A 70 -2.43 15.45 -6.91
C ALA A 70 -2.83 14.46 -8.02
N LEU A 71 -3.97 13.77 -7.88
CA LEU A 71 -4.45 12.86 -8.91
C LEU A 71 -5.05 13.62 -10.08
N ASN A 72 -4.64 13.22 -11.29
CA ASN A 72 -5.19 13.74 -12.55
C ASN A 72 -6.47 13.00 -12.98
N PHE A 73 -6.94 12.06 -12.18
CA PHE A 73 -8.13 11.25 -12.46
C PHE A 73 -8.85 10.92 -11.16
N ILE A 74 -10.10 10.49 -11.27
CA ILE A 74 -10.93 10.09 -10.13
C ILE A 74 -10.89 8.56 -10.05
N PRO A 75 -10.33 7.96 -8.98
CA PRO A 75 -10.32 6.51 -8.81
C PRO A 75 -11.74 5.96 -8.70
N LYS A 76 -11.98 4.77 -9.28
CA LYS A 76 -13.27 4.06 -9.26
C LYS A 76 -13.05 2.58 -9.05
N ASP A 77 -14.06 1.90 -8.52
CA ASP A 77 -14.08 0.43 -8.43
C ASP A 77 -13.93 -0.19 -9.82
N GLY A 78 -13.16 -1.29 -9.91
CA GLY A 78 -12.86 -1.98 -11.16
C GLY A 78 -11.68 -1.41 -11.94
N MET A 79 -11.10 -0.27 -11.52
CA MET A 79 -9.94 0.29 -12.19
C MET A 79 -8.66 -0.45 -11.79
N LEU A 80 -7.88 -0.85 -12.79
CA LEU A 80 -6.51 -1.31 -12.58
C LEU A 80 -5.60 -0.11 -12.35
N VAL A 81 -4.91 -0.11 -11.22
CA VAL A 81 -4.02 0.98 -10.81
C VAL A 81 -2.68 0.45 -10.35
N GLN A 82 -1.68 1.29 -10.48
CA GLN A 82 -0.40 1.13 -9.82
C GLN A 82 -0.28 2.20 -8.74
N VAL A 83 -0.13 1.77 -7.49
CA VAL A 83 0.03 2.65 -6.33
C VAL A 83 1.47 2.58 -5.83
N ARG A 84 2.01 3.70 -5.39
CA ARG A 84 3.27 3.78 -4.64
C ARG A 84 2.98 4.27 -3.24
N GLY A 85 3.62 3.65 -2.26
CA GLY A 85 3.42 4.04 -0.87
C GLY A 85 4.25 3.20 0.10
N LYS A 86 3.83 3.27 1.36
CA LYS A 86 4.44 2.50 2.46
C LYS A 86 3.41 1.60 3.12
N ILE A 87 3.84 0.43 3.60
CA ILE A 87 3.00 -0.41 4.45
C ILE A 87 3.03 0.13 5.86
N THR A 88 1.87 0.14 6.50
CA THR A 88 1.69 0.48 7.91
C THR A 88 0.66 -0.47 8.52
N VAL A 89 0.61 -0.54 9.85
CA VAL A 89 -0.36 -1.37 10.57
C VAL A 89 -1.28 -0.48 11.38
N TYR A 90 -2.58 -0.68 11.22
CA TYR A 90 -3.58 -0.04 12.06
C TYR A 90 -3.64 -0.77 13.41
N CYS A 91 -2.85 -0.29 14.38
CA CYS A 91 -2.66 -0.92 15.69
C CYS A 91 -3.97 -1.35 16.39
N PRO A 92 -5.07 -0.57 16.37
CA PRO A 92 -6.30 -0.96 17.07
C PRO A 92 -6.91 -2.27 16.58
N ARG A 93 -6.65 -2.70 15.33
CA ARG A 93 -7.16 -3.96 14.77
C ARG A 93 -6.06 -4.91 14.28
N GLY A 94 -4.79 -4.50 14.32
CA GLY A 94 -3.67 -5.29 13.80
C GLY A 94 -3.68 -5.49 12.27
N ASN A 95 -4.55 -4.80 11.54
CA ASN A 95 -4.64 -4.93 10.09
C ASN A 95 -3.54 -4.13 9.42
N TYR A 96 -2.79 -4.77 8.52
CA TYR A 96 -1.86 -4.07 7.64
C TYR A 96 -2.61 -3.35 6.52
N GLN A 97 -2.09 -2.19 6.14
CA GLN A 97 -2.64 -1.33 5.11
C GLN A 97 -1.51 -0.62 4.37
N ILE A 98 -1.77 -0.20 3.13
CA ILE A 98 -0.86 0.66 2.38
C ILE A 98 -1.29 2.13 2.51
N GLN A 99 -0.37 2.98 2.96
CA GLN A 99 -0.51 4.42 2.83
C GLN A 99 0.01 4.84 1.46
N VAL A 100 -0.91 5.21 0.58
CA VAL A 100 -0.62 5.57 -0.81
C VAL A 100 -0.18 7.02 -0.90
N SER A 101 0.99 7.23 -1.52
CA SER A 101 1.57 8.54 -1.80
C SER A 101 1.34 8.98 -3.24
N SER A 102 1.31 8.04 -4.18
CA SER A 102 0.92 8.32 -5.57
C SER A 102 0.18 7.14 -6.19
N MET A 103 -0.67 7.42 -7.16
CA MET A 103 -1.43 6.43 -7.90
C MET A 103 -1.46 6.82 -9.37
N ILE A 104 -1.26 5.83 -10.24
CA ILE A 104 -1.39 5.96 -11.69
C ILE A 104 -2.31 4.85 -12.21
N GLU A 105 -3.05 5.14 -13.27
CA GLU A 105 -3.87 4.14 -13.94
C GLU A 105 -2.98 3.14 -14.70
N ALA A 106 -3.18 1.85 -14.46
CA ALA A 106 -2.35 0.78 -15.05
C ALA A 106 -2.55 0.64 -16.58
N GLY A 107 -3.55 1.30 -17.16
CA GLY A 107 -3.73 1.44 -18.61
C GLY A 107 -2.75 2.43 -19.27
N ALA A 108 -2.37 3.52 -18.57
CA ALA A 108 -1.40 4.50 -19.09
C ALA A 108 0.05 4.00 -18.97
N GLY A 109 0.35 3.23 -17.92
CA GLY A 109 1.66 2.64 -17.70
C GLY A 109 2.08 1.66 -18.79
N ASN A 110 1.14 0.85 -19.29
CA ASN A 110 1.40 -0.12 -20.35
C ASN A 110 1.79 0.56 -21.69
N ILE A 111 1.20 1.73 -21.97
CA ILE A 111 1.57 2.55 -23.14
C ILE A 111 2.99 3.12 -22.95
N MET A 112 3.31 3.63 -21.75
CA MET A 112 4.63 4.18 -21.44
C MET A 112 5.73 3.12 -21.52
N GLU A 113 5.50 1.93 -20.94
CA GLU A 113 6.40 0.77 -21.02
C GLU A 113 6.60 0.31 -22.47
N MET A 114 5.52 0.28 -23.25
CA MET A 114 5.58 -0.11 -24.66
C MET A 114 6.28 0.95 -25.53
N ILE A 115 6.15 2.24 -25.21
CA ILE A 115 6.93 3.33 -25.81
C ILE A 115 8.41 3.19 -25.46
N GLU A 116 8.73 2.91 -24.19
CA GLU A 116 10.13 2.79 -23.74
C GLU A 116 10.81 1.57 -24.36
N MET A 117 10.12 0.43 -24.44
CA MET A 117 10.60 -0.75 -25.17
C MET A 117 10.81 -0.47 -26.66
N ARG A 118 9.89 0.25 -27.32
CA ARG A 118 10.05 0.64 -28.73
C ARG A 118 11.21 1.59 -28.94
N LYS A 119 11.43 2.55 -28.04
CA LYS A 119 12.58 3.48 -28.07
C LYS A 119 13.91 2.74 -27.93
N ARG A 120 14.01 1.77 -27.00
CA ARG A 120 15.24 0.97 -26.86
C ARG A 120 15.55 0.14 -28.11
N LYS A 121 14.53 -0.42 -28.76
CA LYS A 121 14.70 -1.16 -30.02
C LYS A 121 15.20 -0.24 -31.15
N LEU A 122 14.60 0.93 -31.32
CA LEU A 122 15.01 1.91 -32.33
C LEU A 122 16.37 2.56 -32.07
N ALA A 123 16.86 2.57 -30.83
CA ALA A 123 18.19 3.09 -30.49
C ALA A 123 19.33 2.07 -30.71
N THR A 124 18.97 0.81 -31.01
CA THR A 124 19.93 -0.29 -31.25
C THR A 124 20.01 -0.65 -32.75
N GLU A 125 19.14 -0.07 -33.59
CA GLU A 125 19.22 -0.05 -35.07
C GLU A 125 19.93 1.21 -35.54
#